data_AF-A0A2D5RXA3-F1
#
_entry.id   AF-A0A2D5RXA3-F1
#
_cell.length_a   1.000
_cell.length_b   1.000
_cell.length_c   1.000
_cell.angle_alpha   90.00
_cell.angle_beta   90.00
_cell.angle_gamma   90.00
#
_symmetry.space_group_name_H-M   'P 1'
#
loop_
_entity.id
_entity.type
_entity.pdbx_description
1 polymer ?
#
loop_
_entity_poly.entity_id
_entity_poly.type
_entity_poly.pdbx_seq_one_letter_code
_entity_poly.pdbx_strand_id
1 'polypeptide(L)'
;MMKATTLIVIATSLLLATSSVTAGHHSKPEQADKSYPSARNGFSYHKMLASIELTPEQQQQLQQLMKAHRADKPERQRDNSQRDAMRQLLQADYFDEVAVTALLQQHQQQRLANRVAQLKLRHQIQQLLTPEQRQQLAEKQQQRKQHRNMQQGH
;
A
#
# COMPACT_ATOMS: atom_id res chain seq x y z
N MET A 1 52.81 6.31 33.76
CA MET A 1 52.62 7.48 32.87
C MET A 1 51.76 7.03 31.69
N MET A 2 50.47 7.35 31.74
CA MET A 2 49.44 6.86 30.81
C MET A 2 49.32 7.83 29.63
N LYS A 3 49.43 7.33 28.40
CA LYS A 3 49.17 8.11 27.19
C LYS A 3 47.66 8.15 26.97
N ALA A 4 47.09 9.34 27.17
CA ALA A 4 45.71 9.66 26.88
C ALA A 4 45.54 9.94 25.38
N THR A 5 44.59 9.26 24.73
CA THR A 5 43.96 9.72 23.50
C THR A 5 42.47 9.45 23.59
N THR A 6 41.77 10.38 24.23
CA THR A 6 40.32 10.51 24.22
C THR A 6 39.82 10.77 22.80
N LEU A 7 39.03 9.83 22.27
CA LEU A 7 38.19 10.03 21.08
C LEU A 7 37.13 11.08 21.40
N ILE A 8 37.30 12.29 20.87
CA ILE A 8 36.27 13.32 20.90
C ILE A 8 35.30 13.01 19.76
N VAL A 9 34.18 12.36 20.10
CA VAL A 9 33.00 12.29 19.23
C VAL A 9 32.34 13.67 19.26
N ILE A 10 32.68 14.53 18.29
CA ILE A 10 31.95 15.78 18.09
C ILE A 10 30.67 15.42 17.34
N ALA A 11 29.60 15.21 18.10
CA ALA A 11 28.24 15.23 17.60
C ALA A 11 27.90 16.68 17.21
N THR A 12 28.23 17.10 15.99
CA THR A 12 27.71 18.36 15.44
C THR A 12 26.30 18.16 14.94
N SER A 13 25.36 18.52 15.83
CA SER A 13 23.96 18.82 15.55
C SER A 13 23.85 19.80 14.38
N LEU A 14 23.33 19.34 13.24
CA LEU A 14 23.01 20.24 12.12
C LEU A 14 21.68 20.94 12.42
N LEU A 15 21.76 22.21 12.81
CA LEU A 15 20.62 23.12 12.92
C LEU A 15 20.06 23.42 11.52
N LEU A 16 18.83 23.00 11.25
CA LEU A 16 18.09 23.44 10.06
C LEU A 16 17.58 24.87 10.29
N ALA A 17 18.24 25.83 9.66
CA ALA A 17 17.74 27.19 9.54
C ALA A 17 16.62 27.25 8.48
N THR A 18 15.43 27.67 8.90
CA THR A 18 14.30 27.98 8.02
C THR A 18 14.51 29.33 7.35
N SER A 19 14.67 29.36 6.02
CA SER A 19 14.53 30.57 5.21
C SER A 19 13.24 30.51 4.40
N SER A 20 12.30 31.40 4.72
CA SER A 20 11.12 31.68 3.91
C SER A 20 11.52 32.57 2.72
N VAL A 21 11.25 32.13 1.49
CA VAL A 21 11.28 33.00 0.30
C VAL A 21 9.90 32.97 -0.35
N THR A 22 9.31 34.15 -0.49
CA THR A 22 8.02 34.38 -1.13
C THR A 22 8.19 34.67 -2.63
N ALA A 23 7.35 33.99 -3.41
CA ALA A 23 6.73 34.40 -4.68
C ALA A 23 7.64 34.85 -5.85
N GLY A 24 7.91 33.91 -6.76
CA GLY A 24 8.19 34.18 -8.17
C GLY A 24 7.07 33.61 -9.04
N HIS A 25 6.39 34.47 -9.78
CA HIS A 25 5.39 34.14 -10.79
C HIS A 25 6.07 33.34 -11.91
N HIS A 26 5.72 32.06 -12.08
CA HIS A 26 6.06 31.32 -13.29
C HIS A 26 4.87 30.51 -13.78
N SER A 27 4.48 30.84 -15.01
CA SER A 27 3.49 30.21 -15.87
C SER A 27 3.60 28.68 -15.87
N LYS A 28 2.55 28.00 -15.38
CA LYS A 28 2.37 26.56 -15.52
C LYS A 28 2.18 26.20 -16.99
N PRO A 29 2.98 25.30 -17.59
CA PRO A 29 2.50 24.55 -18.73
C PRO A 29 1.43 23.59 -18.22
N GLU A 30 0.23 23.71 -18.77
CA GLU A 30 -0.88 22.78 -18.62
C GLU A 30 -0.49 21.43 -19.23
N GLN A 31 0.31 20.65 -18.51
CA GLN A 31 0.51 19.24 -18.81
C GLN A 31 -0.71 18.50 -18.29
N ALA A 32 -1.57 18.10 -19.23
CA ALA A 32 -2.65 17.15 -19.02
C ALA A 32 -2.15 16.02 -18.10
N ASP A 33 -2.66 16.02 -16.87
CA ASP A 33 -2.43 14.99 -15.89
C ASP A 33 -3.06 13.70 -16.41
N LYS A 34 -2.34 13.02 -17.30
CA LYS A 34 -2.53 11.61 -17.59
C LYS A 34 -2.13 10.88 -16.32
N SER A 35 -3.03 10.96 -15.34
CA SER A 35 -3.07 10.09 -14.20
C SER A 35 -3.12 8.68 -14.75
N TYR A 36 -1.93 8.06 -14.90
CA TYR A 36 -1.82 6.63 -15.11
C TYR A 36 -2.75 6.02 -14.08
N PRO A 37 -3.74 5.17 -14.45
CA PRO A 37 -4.57 4.51 -13.48
C PRO A 37 -3.61 3.71 -12.62
N SER A 38 -3.23 4.28 -11.47
CA SER A 38 -2.39 3.64 -10.48
C SER A 38 -3.13 2.34 -10.24
N ALA A 39 -2.53 1.24 -10.70
CA ALA A 39 -3.20 -0.04 -10.72
C ALA A 39 -3.64 -0.27 -9.27
N ARG A 40 -4.92 0.02 -9.01
CA ARG A 40 -5.60 -0.27 -7.76
C ARG A 40 -5.81 -1.78 -7.79
N ASN A 41 -4.70 -2.51 -7.79
CA ASN A 41 -4.59 -3.93 -7.50
C ASN A 41 -4.81 -4.14 -5.99
N GLY A 42 -5.71 -3.34 -5.41
CA GLY A 42 -6.34 -3.65 -4.15
C GLY A 42 -7.23 -4.85 -4.40
N PHE A 43 -7.14 -5.81 -3.50
CA PHE A 43 -8.05 -6.94 -3.51
C PHE A 43 -9.50 -6.44 -3.45
N SER A 44 -10.25 -6.65 -4.54
CA SER A 44 -11.66 -6.25 -4.62
C SER A 44 -12.55 -7.44 -4.29
N TYR A 45 -13.12 -7.42 -3.08
CA TYR A 45 -14.08 -8.43 -2.62
C TYR A 45 -15.33 -8.48 -3.50
N HIS A 46 -15.77 -7.33 -4.05
CA HIS A 46 -16.83 -7.29 -5.04
C HIS A 46 -16.47 -8.11 -6.28
N LYS A 47 -15.25 -7.96 -6.82
CA LYS A 47 -14.79 -8.78 -7.94
C LYS A 47 -14.64 -10.25 -7.56
N MET A 48 -14.33 -10.58 -6.31
CA MET A 48 -14.24 -11.96 -5.84
C MET A 48 -15.63 -12.62 -5.82
N LEU A 49 -16.63 -11.96 -5.26
CA LEU A 49 -17.97 -12.52 -5.05
C LEU A 49 -18.96 -12.24 -6.19
N ALA A 50 -18.54 -11.56 -7.27
CA ALA A 50 -19.43 -11.12 -8.36
C ALA A 50 -20.26 -12.23 -9.02
N SER A 51 -19.86 -13.50 -8.89
CA SER A 51 -20.54 -14.65 -9.47
C SER A 51 -21.19 -15.57 -8.42
N ILE A 52 -21.26 -15.12 -7.17
CA ILE A 52 -21.85 -15.86 -6.05
C ILE A 52 -23.12 -15.15 -5.64
N GLU A 53 -24.25 -15.85 -5.70
CA GLU A 53 -25.51 -15.36 -5.18
C GLU A 53 -25.48 -15.43 -3.66
N LEU A 54 -25.58 -14.28 -3.00
CA LEU A 54 -25.58 -14.17 -1.54
C LEU A 54 -27.00 -13.94 -1.04
N THR A 55 -27.38 -14.62 0.04
CA THR A 55 -28.65 -14.37 0.73
C THR A 55 -28.66 -12.96 1.34
N PRO A 56 -29.84 -12.38 1.63
CA PRO A 56 -29.93 -11.08 2.30
C PRO A 56 -29.14 -11.01 3.61
N GLU A 57 -29.15 -12.09 4.41
CA GLU A 57 -28.40 -12.17 5.66
C GLU A 57 -26.88 -12.16 5.42
N GLN A 58 -26.39 -12.95 4.44
CA GLN A 58 -24.98 -12.99 4.06
C GLN A 58 -24.50 -11.62 3.56
N GLN A 59 -25.33 -10.90 2.79
CA GLN A 59 -25.01 -9.55 2.31
C GLN A 59 -24.88 -8.56 3.47
N GLN A 60 -25.78 -8.61 4.45
CA GLN A 60 -25.72 -7.75 5.63
C GLN A 60 -24.45 -8.02 6.45
N GLN A 61 -24.13 -9.29 6.71
CA GLN A 61 -22.91 -9.69 7.43
C GLN A 61 -21.64 -9.26 6.67
N LEU A 62 -21.63 -9.44 5.35
CA LEU A 62 -20.54 -8.98 4.50
C LEU A 62 -20.33 -7.46 4.60
N GLN A 63 -21.41 -6.68 4.54
CA GLN A 63 -21.33 -5.22 4.68
C GLN A 63 -20.75 -4.81 6.03
N GLN A 64 -21.18 -5.44 7.12
CA GLN A 64 -20.65 -5.18 8.46
C GLN A 64 -19.14 -5.49 8.55
N LEU A 65 -18.72 -6.66 8.03
CA LEU A 65 -17.30 -7.02 7.95
C LEU A 65 -16.49 -6.01 7.14
N MET A 66 -17.02 -5.55 6.00
CA MET A 66 -16.35 -4.55 5.18
C MET A 66 -16.21 -3.21 5.89
N LYS A 67 -17.23 -2.77 6.62
CA LYS A 67 -17.20 -1.52 7.40
C LYS A 67 -16.15 -1.60 8.50
N ALA A 68 -16.12 -2.68 9.27
CA ALA A 68 -15.14 -2.90 10.33
C ALA A 68 -13.70 -2.89 9.77
N HIS A 69 -13.44 -3.66 8.72
CA HIS A 69 -12.11 -3.70 8.11
C HIS A 69 -11.69 -2.37 7.45
N ARG A 70 -12.63 -1.54 7.00
CA ARG A 70 -12.33 -0.18 6.50
C ARG A 70 -11.97 0.77 7.64
N ALA A 71 -12.66 0.69 8.78
CA ALA A 71 -12.37 1.52 9.95
C ALA A 71 -10.94 1.26 10.49
N ASP A 72 -10.50 0.00 10.47
CA ASP A 72 -9.16 -0.40 10.93
C ASP A 72 -8.02 -0.02 9.97
N LYS A 73 -8.35 0.49 8.77
CA LYS A 73 -7.34 0.89 7.79
C LYS A 73 -7.06 2.39 7.86
N PRO A 74 -5.87 2.82 8.36
CA PRO A 74 -5.46 4.21 8.21
C PRO A 74 -5.34 4.52 6.73
N GLU A 75 -6.14 5.49 6.29
CA GLU A 75 -6.50 5.67 4.90
C GLU A 75 -5.34 6.23 4.05
N ARG A 76 -5.54 6.17 2.74
CA ARG A 76 -4.70 6.53 1.57
C ARG A 76 -3.71 7.71 1.71
N GLN A 77 -3.85 8.59 2.70
CA GLN A 77 -2.89 9.66 3.01
C GLN A 77 -1.47 9.14 3.26
N ARG A 78 -1.33 7.95 3.86
CA ARG A 78 0.00 7.34 4.08
C ARG A 78 0.69 6.88 2.80
N ASP A 79 -0.04 6.51 1.75
CA ASP A 79 0.57 6.05 0.49
C ASP A 79 1.18 7.23 -0.30
N ASN A 80 0.59 8.42 -0.16
CA ASN A 80 1.11 9.64 -0.80
C ASN A 80 2.42 10.10 -0.12
N SER A 81 2.45 10.17 1.21
CA SER A 81 3.66 10.60 1.94
C SER A 81 4.85 9.66 1.70
N GLN A 82 4.59 8.37 1.51
CA GLN A 82 5.62 7.37 1.18
C GLN A 82 6.22 7.59 -0.21
N ARG A 83 5.38 7.90 -1.19
CA ARG A 83 5.81 8.22 -2.55
C ARG A 83 6.59 9.53 -2.61
N ASP A 84 6.24 10.49 -1.77
CA ASP A 84 6.96 11.76 -1.67
C ASP A 84 8.34 11.57 -1.02
N ALA A 85 8.41 10.82 0.09
CA ALA A 85 9.68 10.51 0.77
C ALA A 85 10.65 9.74 -0.14
N MET A 86 10.16 8.74 -0.87
CA MET A 86 10.99 8.02 -1.85
C MET A 86 11.46 8.94 -2.98
N ARG A 87 10.60 9.84 -3.47
CA ARG A 87 10.99 10.81 -4.50
C ARG A 87 12.11 11.73 -4.03
N GLN A 88 12.06 12.20 -2.78
CA GLN A 88 13.12 13.03 -2.20
C GLN A 88 14.45 12.29 -2.13
N LEU A 89 14.45 11.04 -1.67
CA LEU A 89 15.68 10.22 -1.61
C LEU A 89 16.30 9.98 -2.98
N LEU A 90 15.48 9.87 -4.04
CA LEU A 90 15.96 9.67 -5.41
C LEU A 90 16.43 10.97 -6.08
N GLN A 91 16.00 12.13 -5.59
CA GLN A 91 16.39 13.45 -6.12
C GLN A 91 17.60 14.04 -5.39
N ALA A 92 18.09 13.38 -4.33
CA ALA A 92 19.27 13.82 -3.60
C ALA A 92 20.54 13.71 -4.46
N ASP A 93 21.51 14.59 -4.21
CA ASP A 93 22.79 14.62 -4.95
C ASP A 93 23.62 13.34 -4.78
N TYR A 94 23.41 12.61 -3.69
CA TYR A 94 24.05 11.34 -3.37
C TYR A 94 23.03 10.29 -2.93
N PHE A 95 23.33 9.03 -3.22
CA PHE A 95 22.48 7.92 -2.82
C PHE A 95 22.73 7.53 -1.36
N ASP A 96 21.75 7.79 -0.49
CA ASP A 96 21.76 7.35 0.90
C ASP A 96 21.11 5.97 1.04
N GLU A 97 21.93 4.92 0.94
CA GLU A 97 21.48 3.52 1.06
C GLU A 97 20.82 3.23 2.42
N VAL A 98 21.29 3.88 3.49
CA VAL A 98 20.78 3.67 4.84
C VAL A 98 19.37 4.23 4.96
N ALA A 99 19.14 5.46 4.47
CA ALA A 99 17.82 6.09 4.46
C ALA A 99 16.83 5.34 3.57
N VAL A 100 17.24 4.89 2.38
CA VAL A 100 16.39 4.08 1.49
C VAL A 100 16.02 2.76 2.15
N THR A 101 16.98 2.06 2.76
CA THR A 101 16.75 0.79 3.44
C THR A 101 15.77 0.95 4.61
N ALA A 102 15.96 1.97 5.44
CA ALA A 102 15.09 2.27 6.57
C ALA A 102 13.64 2.55 6.11
N LEU A 103 13.48 3.37 5.07
CA LEU A 103 12.18 3.68 4.48
C LEU A 103 11.47 2.40 3.98
N LEU A 104 12.19 1.54 3.26
CA LEU A 104 11.65 0.28 2.74
C LEU A 104 11.30 -0.73 3.85
N GLN A 105 12.11 -0.84 4.90
CA GLN A 105 11.82 -1.71 6.04
C GLN A 105 10.54 -1.29 6.77
N GLN A 106 10.37 0.01 7.03
CA GLN A 106 9.13 0.54 7.61
C GLN A 106 7.91 0.19 6.74
N HIS A 107 8.05 0.29 5.42
CA HIS A 107 6.98 -0.10 4.50
C HIS A 107 6.70 -1.59 4.51
N GLN A 108 7.72 -2.43 4.60
CA GLN A 108 7.54 -3.88 4.62
C GLN A 108 6.67 -4.32 5.79
N GLN A 109 6.89 -3.77 6.98
CA GLN A 109 6.06 -4.06 8.17
C GLN A 109 4.60 -3.68 7.94
N GLN A 110 4.35 -2.51 7.37
CA GLN A 110 2.99 -2.08 7.05
C GLN A 110 2.35 -2.94 5.97
N ARG A 111 3.10 -3.34 4.93
CA ARG A 111 2.60 -4.24 3.88
C ARG A 111 2.25 -5.61 4.46
N LEU A 112 3.05 -6.12 5.38
CA LEU A 112 2.77 -7.36 6.12
C LEU A 112 1.46 -7.24 6.90
N ALA A 113 1.33 -6.21 7.74
CA ALA A 113 0.12 -5.98 8.55
C ALA A 113 -1.14 -5.87 7.67
N ASN A 114 -1.05 -5.08 6.58
CA ASN A 114 -2.12 -4.96 5.60
C ASN A 114 -2.47 -6.29 4.93
N ARG A 115 -1.46 -7.12 4.62
CA ARG A 115 -1.66 -8.42 3.99
C ARG A 115 -2.34 -9.39 4.94
N VAL A 116 -1.93 -9.42 6.19
CA VAL A 116 -2.57 -10.22 7.25
C VAL A 116 -4.03 -9.80 7.42
N ALA A 117 -4.32 -8.50 7.52
CA ALA A 117 -5.68 -7.99 7.63
C ALA A 117 -6.56 -8.41 6.43
N GLN A 118 -6.03 -8.31 5.21
CA GLN A 118 -6.73 -8.78 4.00
C GLN A 118 -7.01 -10.29 4.03
N LEU A 119 -6.05 -11.10 4.49
CA LEU A 119 -6.21 -12.55 4.56
C LEU A 119 -7.22 -12.94 5.65
N LYS A 120 -7.20 -12.28 6.80
CA LYS A 120 -8.22 -12.45 7.85
C LYS A 120 -9.62 -12.14 7.31
N LEU A 121 -9.78 -11.01 6.61
CA LEU A 121 -11.07 -10.65 6.02
C LEU A 121 -11.52 -11.67 4.96
N ARG A 122 -10.62 -12.11 4.08
CA ARG A 122 -10.92 -13.19 3.11
C ARG A 122 -11.40 -14.45 3.82
N HIS A 123 -10.72 -14.86 4.89
CA HIS A 123 -11.11 -16.02 5.67
C HIS A 123 -12.51 -15.84 6.27
N GLN A 124 -12.81 -14.70 6.89
CA GLN A 124 -14.13 -14.40 7.45
C GLN A 124 -15.24 -14.46 6.39
N ILE A 125 -15.00 -13.91 5.19
CA ILE A 125 -15.96 -14.01 4.08
C ILE A 125 -16.21 -15.45 3.67
N GLN A 126 -15.16 -16.27 3.59
CA GLN A 126 -15.30 -17.70 3.24
C GLN A 126 -16.19 -18.44 4.25
N GLN A 127 -16.15 -18.06 5.53
CA GLN A 127 -17.01 -18.65 6.56
C GLN A 127 -18.47 -18.19 6.48
N LEU A 128 -18.78 -17.11 5.74
CA LEU A 128 -20.17 -16.71 5.47
C LEU A 128 -20.83 -17.54 4.37
N LEU A 129 -20.02 -18.19 3.52
CA LEU A 129 -20.50 -18.90 2.34
C LEU A 129 -20.85 -20.36 2.66
N THR A 130 -21.89 -20.88 2.02
CA THR A 130 -22.20 -22.31 2.07
C THR A 130 -21.10 -23.14 1.39
N PRO A 131 -20.99 -24.45 1.66
CA PRO A 131 -20.05 -25.33 0.96
C PRO A 131 -20.17 -25.22 -0.58
N GLU A 132 -21.39 -25.16 -1.09
CA GLU A 132 -21.70 -25.09 -2.53
C GLU A 132 -21.23 -23.76 -3.11
N GLN A 133 -21.51 -22.64 -2.44
CA GLN A 133 -21.03 -21.31 -2.84
C GLN A 133 -19.49 -21.24 -2.83
N ARG A 134 -18.82 -21.87 -1.85
CA ARG A 134 -17.36 -21.93 -1.81
C ARG A 134 -16.77 -22.72 -2.98
N GLN A 135 -17.42 -23.81 -3.36
CA GLN A 135 -17.00 -24.61 -4.51
C GLN A 135 -17.16 -23.83 -5.82
N GLN A 136 -18.32 -23.20 -6.04
CA GLN A 136 -18.55 -22.32 -7.19
C GLN A 136 -17.49 -21.20 -7.27
N LEU A 137 -17.15 -20.61 -6.12
CA LEU A 137 -16.14 -19.57 -6.05
C LEU A 137 -14.74 -20.09 -6.45
N ALA A 138 -14.37 -21.31 -6.06
CA ALA A 138 -13.10 -21.93 -6.43
C ALA A 138 -13.01 -22.22 -7.94
N GLU A 139 -14.08 -22.75 -8.54
CA GLU A 139 -14.17 -23.02 -9.98
C GLU A 139 -14.02 -21.73 -10.79
N LYS A 140 -14.74 -20.67 -10.41
CA LYS A 140 -14.64 -19.35 -11.06
C LYS A 140 -13.24 -18.75 -10.94
N GLN A 141 -12.55 -18.97 -9.82
CA GLN A 141 -11.15 -18.55 -9.67
C GLN A 141 -10.22 -19.31 -10.62
N GLN A 142 -10.42 -20.61 -10.81
CA GLN A 142 -9.63 -21.41 -11.75
C GLN A 142 -9.86 -20.96 -13.20
N GLN A 143 -11.12 -20.76 -13.60
CA GLN A 143 -11.47 -20.25 -14.94
C GLN A 143 -10.80 -18.89 -15.21
N ARG A 144 -10.87 -17.96 -14.26
CA ARG A 144 -10.18 -16.66 -14.36
C ARG A 144 -8.66 -16.80 -14.50
N LYS A 145 -8.04 -17.74 -13.78
CA LYS A 145 -6.61 -18.00 -13.88
C LYS A 145 -6.25 -18.53 -15.27
N GLN A 146 -7.02 -19.46 -15.81
CA GLN A 146 -6.83 -20.00 -17.15
C GLN A 146 -6.98 -18.91 -18.22
N HIS A 147 -8.07 -18.14 -18.19
CA HIS A 147 -8.27 -17.02 -19.13
C HIS A 147 -7.12 -16.01 -19.10
N ARG A 148 -6.63 -15.65 -17.91
CA ARG A 148 -5.49 -14.72 -17.80
C ARG A 148 -4.21 -15.30 -18.40
N ASN A 149 -3.94 -16.59 -18.18
CA ASN A 149 -2.77 -17.24 -18.74
C ASN A 149 -2.81 -17.28 -20.27
N MET A 150 -3.98 -17.53 -20.86
CA MET A 150 -4.17 -17.50 -22.32
C MET A 150 -3.94 -16.11 -22.90
N GLN A 151 -4.38 -15.05 -22.21
CA GLN A 151 -4.18 -13.66 -22.66
C GLN A 151 -2.72 -13.17 -22.55
N GLN A 152 -1.88 -13.83 -21.74
CA GLN A 152 -0.47 -13.46 -21.55
C GLN A 152 0.48 -14.27 -22.45
N GLY A 153 -0.03 -15.28 -23.17
CA GLY A 153 0.72 -16.12 -24.09
C GLY A 153 0.59 -15.74 -25.57
N HIS A 154 -0.08 -14.63 -25.87
CA HIS A 154 -0.19 -14.02 -27.20
C HIS A 154 0.51 -12.66 -27.19
#